data_AF-C6BZM9-F1
#
_entry.id   AF-C6BZM9-F1
#
_cell.length_a   1.000
_cell.length_b   1.000
_cell.length_c   1.000
_cell.angle_alpha   90.00
_cell.angle_beta   90.00
_cell.angle_gamma   90.00
#
_symmetry.space_group_name_H-M   'P 1'
#
loop_
_entity.id
_entity.type
_entity.pdbx_description
1 polymer ?
#
loop_
_entity_poly.entity_id
_entity_poly.type
_entity_poly.pdbx_seq_one_letter_code
_entity_poly.pdbx_strand_id
1 'polypeptide(L)'
;MNELWKRALLEGKSSVYQQLLESIQKTDSAKVLWSYFTLLCALREKNIATKLLPHIAPHANYLYDSGVISDNTIKSLTKKDSQEVIFSDLITHNQKHDKSNETPNQANNFIIQKMLIPYLGKGKVVVELTCSRCGSSFRANVKSDYFQNQKGHCPNCLHLQKIEKKNLADICRNTFETHIRSRFLMFFSENSQRCGDQTRQAQFLLSSSVALQDIFPIYFVKIWTNRIGHLVLNPSILLARLKKEGKENALIFGFPAHPNNIANKYLLQLWTQHMVITPLAETVYSTLNTIPQFKHLLIDLTLRENSCDKYGVLDNSTPPFTYTKIEHATGLKWLEKQNINPQNGYVCFLGRDPLYLEKQLKNISTRYHDHRNIDFKSYTAAMEWLSTKKIASLRMGSVVQEQFKHEDPLIIDYASHHHSEFLDLYLSSHCLFYVSCVTGPDVIPLVMRKPVLFANMPTVLSIHHYADPLAMIIFKKIKCRKSGKLLSFREICERGLGVVNTAEELDKNEVDMIDNSMEELLTSVQEMYERTLGTWVVSEEEKALQHKFAELLKEYSPDRAEFSATIGFRYLQMNDFLL
;
A
#
# COMPACT_ATOMS: atom_id res chain seq x y z
N MET A 1 -15.07 -12.71 21.79
CA MET A 1 -13.97 -11.96 22.44
C MET A 1 -14.41 -11.17 23.70
N ASN A 2 -15.56 -10.48 23.74
CA ASN A 2 -15.95 -9.62 24.88
C ASN A 2 -16.09 -10.28 26.28
N GLU A 3 -16.50 -11.56 26.38
CA GLU A 3 -16.71 -12.22 27.69
C GLU A 3 -15.42 -12.74 28.34
N LEU A 4 -14.46 -13.20 27.53
CA LEU A 4 -13.13 -13.59 28.01
C LEU A 4 -12.36 -12.39 28.57
N TRP A 5 -12.54 -11.20 27.98
CA TRP A 5 -11.95 -9.95 28.45
C TRP A 5 -12.50 -9.50 29.81
N LYS A 6 -13.83 -9.56 30.00
CA LYS A 6 -14.46 -9.22 31.28
C LYS A 6 -13.97 -10.14 32.40
N ARG A 7 -13.92 -11.46 32.16
CA ARG A 7 -13.42 -12.42 33.17
C ARG A 7 -11.91 -12.25 33.43
N ALA A 8 -11.11 -12.07 32.37
CA ALA A 8 -9.65 -11.95 32.51
C ALA A 8 -9.17 -10.69 33.25
N LEU A 9 -9.91 -9.57 33.16
CA LEU A 9 -9.58 -8.32 33.87
C LEU A 9 -10.18 -8.26 35.28
N LEU A 10 -11.37 -8.83 35.50
CA LEU A 10 -11.97 -8.93 36.83
C LEU A 10 -11.17 -9.88 37.75
N GLU A 11 -10.50 -10.89 37.20
CA GLU A 11 -9.77 -11.88 37.97
C GLU A 11 -8.28 -11.57 38.20
N GLY A 12 -7.73 -10.48 37.61
CA GLY A 12 -6.35 -10.02 37.88
C GLY A 12 -5.23 -11.02 37.52
N LYS A 13 -5.52 -12.10 36.80
CA LYS A 13 -4.64 -13.27 36.59
C LYS A 13 -4.34 -13.55 35.11
N SER A 14 -4.07 -12.52 34.32
CA SER A 14 -3.71 -12.70 32.91
C SER A 14 -2.34 -12.11 32.61
N SER A 15 -1.53 -12.86 31.84
CA SER A 15 -0.26 -12.40 31.25
C SER A 15 -0.40 -11.07 30.49
N VAL A 16 -1.60 -10.78 29.98
CA VAL A 16 -1.97 -9.50 29.32
C VAL A 16 -1.89 -8.31 30.28
N TYR A 17 -2.33 -8.48 31.53
CA TYR A 17 -2.31 -7.43 32.56
C TYR A 17 -0.87 -7.09 32.97
N GLN A 18 -0.04 -8.11 33.17
CA GLN A 18 1.37 -7.93 33.47
C GLN A 18 2.11 -7.29 32.29
N GLN A 19 1.84 -7.71 31.05
CA GLN A 19 2.45 -7.09 29.86
C GLN A 19 2.10 -5.61 29.68
N LEU A 20 0.85 -5.21 29.94
CA LEU A 20 0.43 -3.81 29.87
C LEU A 20 1.13 -2.98 30.95
N LEU A 21 1.17 -3.48 32.20
CA LEU A 21 1.87 -2.82 33.30
C LEU A 21 3.39 -2.76 33.08
N GLU A 22 4.00 -3.82 32.59
CA GLU A 22 5.43 -3.83 32.23
C GLU A 22 5.74 -2.83 31.12
N SER A 23 4.87 -2.71 30.11
CA SER A 23 5.02 -1.73 29.02
C SER A 23 4.88 -0.29 29.54
N ILE A 24 3.93 -0.06 30.44
CA ILE A 24 3.73 1.21 31.16
C ILE A 24 4.95 1.54 32.05
N GLN A 25 5.48 0.57 32.79
CA GLN A 25 6.63 0.74 33.69
C GLN A 25 7.96 0.92 32.96
N LYS A 26 8.07 0.44 31.72
CA LYS A 26 9.25 0.60 30.85
C LYS A 26 9.23 1.90 30.03
N THR A 27 8.17 2.72 30.13
CA THR A 27 8.05 3.96 29.36
C THR A 27 8.27 5.18 30.24
N ASP A 28 9.35 5.93 29.99
CA ASP A 28 9.61 7.22 30.65
C ASP A 28 8.89 8.40 29.96
N SER A 29 8.11 8.12 28.91
CA SER A 29 7.40 9.14 28.16
C SER A 29 6.03 9.44 28.77
N ALA A 30 5.92 10.58 29.44
CA ALA A 30 4.64 11.10 29.95
C ALA A 30 3.53 11.12 28.88
N LYS A 31 3.88 11.40 27.62
CA LYS A 31 2.94 11.41 26.49
C LYS A 31 2.39 10.01 26.18
N VAL A 32 3.22 8.98 26.29
CA VAL A 32 2.83 7.58 26.09
C VAL A 32 1.93 7.12 27.24
N LEU A 33 2.28 7.42 28.50
CA LEU A 33 1.45 7.15 29.68
C LEU A 33 0.05 7.75 29.58
N TRP A 34 -0.05 8.99 29.09
CA TRP A 34 -1.34 9.65 28.88
C TRP A 34 -2.15 9.05 27.71
N SER A 35 -1.49 8.60 26.63
CA SER A 35 -2.15 7.85 25.55
C SER A 35 -2.72 6.52 26.04
N TYR A 36 -2.01 5.80 26.92
CA TYR A 36 -2.50 4.60 27.61
C TYR A 36 -3.75 4.87 28.44
N PHE A 37 -3.74 5.95 29.24
CA PHE A 37 -4.89 6.36 30.03
C PHE A 37 -6.12 6.66 29.14
N THR A 38 -5.91 7.40 28.04
CA THR A 38 -6.98 7.73 27.10
C THR A 38 -7.58 6.48 26.43
N LEU A 39 -6.73 5.52 26.07
CA LEU A 39 -7.15 4.23 25.50
C LEU A 39 -8.00 3.41 26.49
N LEU A 40 -7.56 3.30 27.75
CA LEU A 40 -8.31 2.57 28.78
C LEU A 40 -9.66 3.24 29.09
N CYS A 41 -9.71 4.57 29.08
CA CYS A 41 -10.95 5.32 29.15
C CYS A 41 -11.88 4.98 27.96
N ALA A 42 -11.35 4.91 26.74
CA ALA A 42 -12.12 4.55 25.54
C ALA A 42 -12.70 3.13 25.61
N LEU A 43 -11.96 2.18 26.20
CA LEU A 43 -12.38 0.80 26.45
C LEU A 43 -13.37 0.64 27.61
N ARG A 44 -13.68 1.72 28.34
CA ARG A 44 -14.52 1.74 29.56
C ARG A 44 -13.92 0.97 30.74
N GLU A 45 -12.61 0.79 30.76
CA GLU A 45 -11.88 0.13 31.86
C GLU A 45 -11.55 1.13 32.97
N LYS A 46 -12.59 1.75 33.55
CA LYS A 46 -12.45 2.82 34.56
C LYS A 46 -11.55 2.43 35.73
N ASN A 47 -11.71 1.21 36.23
CA ASN A 47 -10.93 0.70 37.36
C ASN A 47 -9.42 0.62 37.06
N ILE A 48 -9.05 0.48 35.78
CA ILE A 48 -7.66 0.33 35.33
C ILE A 48 -7.07 1.69 34.95
N ALA A 49 -7.84 2.53 34.24
CA ALA A 49 -7.47 3.90 33.96
C ALA A 49 -7.15 4.66 35.27
N THR A 50 -7.93 4.44 36.33
CA THR A 50 -7.69 5.03 37.65
C THR A 50 -6.35 4.60 38.28
N LYS A 51 -5.88 3.36 38.02
CA LYS A 51 -4.58 2.88 38.54
C LYS A 51 -3.37 3.53 37.86
N LEU A 52 -3.55 4.15 36.70
CA LEU A 52 -2.51 4.90 35.98
C LEU A 52 -2.36 6.34 36.47
N LEU A 53 -3.39 6.91 37.11
CA LEU A 53 -3.39 8.30 37.56
C LEU A 53 -2.19 8.67 38.46
N PRO A 54 -1.74 7.82 39.42
CA PRO A 54 -0.56 8.12 40.25
C PRO A 54 0.75 8.22 39.47
N HIS A 55 0.86 7.54 38.33
CA HIS A 55 2.03 7.59 37.45
C HIS A 55 1.99 8.76 36.47
N ILE A 56 0.79 9.28 36.19
CA ILE A 56 0.56 10.41 35.27
C ILE A 56 0.63 11.75 36.00
N ALA A 57 0.08 11.83 37.22
CA ALA A 57 -0.01 13.06 38.00
C ALA A 57 1.35 13.78 38.19
N PRO A 58 2.49 13.09 38.40
CA PRO A 58 3.80 13.75 38.47
C PRO A 58 4.21 14.49 37.19
N HIS A 59 3.66 14.08 36.04
CA HIS A 59 3.92 14.69 34.74
C HIS A 59 2.81 15.66 34.29
N ALA A 60 1.82 15.97 35.14
CA ALA A 60 0.66 16.79 34.76
C ALA A 60 1.06 18.18 34.24
N ASN A 61 2.01 18.86 34.90
CA ASN A 61 2.53 20.15 34.43
C ASN A 61 3.23 20.02 33.08
N TYR A 62 4.11 19.03 32.92
CA TYR A 62 4.76 18.75 31.64
C TYR A 62 3.75 18.46 30.51
N LEU A 63 2.70 17.67 30.80
CA LEU A 63 1.65 17.35 29.85
C LEU A 63 0.83 18.59 29.47
N TYR A 64 0.58 19.49 30.42
CA TYR A 64 -0.13 20.74 30.20
C TYR A 64 0.69 21.74 29.38
N ASP A 65 1.95 21.96 29.76
CA ASP A 65 2.89 22.83 29.07
C ASP A 65 3.17 22.33 27.65
N SER A 66 3.19 21.00 27.49
CA SER A 66 3.26 20.34 26.18
C SER A 66 1.94 20.39 25.41
N GLY A 67 0.87 20.98 25.96
CA GLY A 67 -0.47 21.11 25.40
C GLY A 67 -1.26 19.81 25.24
N VAL A 68 -0.80 18.72 25.84
CA VAL A 68 -1.43 17.38 25.79
C VAL A 68 -2.76 17.36 26.53
N ILE A 69 -2.87 18.09 27.65
CA ILE A 69 -4.07 18.13 28.51
C ILE A 69 -4.58 19.56 28.67
N SER A 70 -5.87 19.76 28.90
CA SER A 70 -6.50 21.10 29.02
C SER A 70 -6.29 21.72 30.40
N ASP A 71 -6.52 23.04 30.53
CA ASP A 71 -6.52 23.79 31.81
C ASP A 71 -7.40 23.11 32.87
N ASN A 72 -8.54 22.57 32.47
CA ASN A 72 -9.43 21.87 33.40
C ASN A 72 -8.84 20.50 33.78
N THR A 73 -8.25 19.79 32.83
CA THR A 73 -7.64 18.47 33.08
C THR A 73 -6.43 18.57 34.02
N ILE A 74 -5.56 19.58 33.86
CA ILE A 74 -4.44 19.78 34.79
C ILE A 74 -4.92 20.16 36.19
N LYS A 75 -5.94 21.03 36.31
CA LYS A 75 -6.52 21.40 37.62
C LYS A 75 -7.05 20.17 38.36
N SER A 76 -7.71 19.27 37.64
CA SER A 76 -8.30 18.06 38.21
C SER A 76 -7.24 16.99 38.55
N LEU A 77 -6.15 16.90 37.77
CA LEU A 77 -5.00 16.02 38.10
C LEU A 77 -4.15 16.55 39.27
N THR A 78 -4.03 17.87 39.43
CA THR A 78 -3.18 18.50 40.46
C THR A 78 -3.87 18.66 41.81
N LYS A 79 -5.21 18.79 41.85
CA LYS A 79 -5.98 18.95 43.10
C LYS A 79 -6.30 17.65 43.85
N LYS A 80 -5.96 16.47 43.32
CA LYS A 80 -6.51 15.18 43.82
C LYS A 80 -8.05 15.20 43.94
N ASP A 81 -8.73 15.89 43.03
CA ASP A 81 -10.19 15.95 43.02
C ASP A 81 -10.78 14.55 42.72
N SER A 82 -12.02 14.31 43.17
CA SER A 82 -12.68 13.01 43.03
C SER A 82 -12.66 12.52 41.57
N GLN A 83 -12.47 11.20 41.39
CA GLN A 83 -12.29 10.54 40.09
C GLN A 83 -13.34 10.98 39.06
N GLU A 84 -14.58 11.23 39.48
CA GLU A 84 -15.69 11.68 38.63
C GLU A 84 -15.47 13.06 37.99
N VAL A 85 -14.72 13.96 38.64
CA VAL A 85 -14.44 15.32 38.14
C VAL A 85 -13.39 15.31 37.02
N ILE A 86 -12.35 14.47 37.13
CA ILE A 86 -11.39 14.23 36.04
C ILE A 86 -12.10 13.63 34.82
N PHE A 87 -13.08 12.75 35.05
CA PHE A 87 -13.94 12.19 33.99
C PHE A 87 -14.96 13.22 33.46
N SER A 88 -15.40 14.20 34.27
CA SER A 88 -16.37 15.22 33.87
C SER A 88 -15.77 16.41 33.11
N ASP A 89 -14.52 16.78 33.39
CA ASP A 89 -13.89 17.92 32.73
C ASP A 89 -13.46 17.65 31.28
N LEU A 90 -13.38 16.37 30.90
CA LEU A 90 -13.27 15.93 29.50
C LEU A 90 -14.57 16.15 28.69
N ILE A 91 -15.68 16.59 29.31
CA ILE A 91 -17.06 16.49 28.76
C ILE A 91 -17.58 17.75 28.01
N THR A 92 -16.86 18.88 27.90
CA THR A 92 -17.48 20.12 27.36
C THR A 92 -16.62 20.99 26.42
N HIS A 93 -16.86 20.94 25.10
CA HIS A 93 -17.22 22.10 24.22
C HIS A 93 -17.31 21.79 22.69
N ASN A 94 -18.15 22.57 22.00
CA ASN A 94 -18.38 22.81 20.55
C ASN A 94 -19.36 21.93 19.72
N GLN A 95 -20.53 22.52 19.42
CA GLN A 95 -21.45 22.22 18.32
C GLN A 95 -21.41 23.37 17.30
N LYS A 96 -21.29 23.08 15.98
CA LYS A 96 -21.89 23.88 14.90
C LYS A 96 -22.29 22.96 13.73
N HIS A 97 -23.42 23.32 13.13
CA HIS A 97 -24.21 22.56 12.17
C HIS A 97 -23.63 22.57 10.75
N ASP A 98 -23.84 21.47 10.02
CA ASP A 98 -24.08 21.50 8.57
C ASP A 98 -25.24 20.52 8.25
N LYS A 99 -26.13 20.93 7.34
CA LYS A 99 -27.27 20.14 6.83
C LYS A 99 -27.09 19.99 5.31
N SER A 100 -26.96 18.76 4.84
CA SER A 100 -27.15 18.41 3.43
C SER A 100 -28.37 17.49 3.31
N ASN A 101 -29.30 17.84 2.41
CA ASN A 101 -30.52 17.07 2.14
C ASN A 101 -30.23 16.04 1.04
N GLU A 102 -30.53 14.77 1.32
CA GLU A 102 -30.79 13.76 0.29
C GLU A 102 -32.18 13.17 0.51
N THR A 103 -32.92 12.96 -0.58
CA THR A 103 -34.29 12.45 -0.64
C THR A 103 -34.34 10.94 -0.34
N PRO A 104 -35.33 10.43 0.42
CA PRO A 104 -35.36 9.00 0.77
C PRO A 104 -36.04 8.15 -0.31
N ASN A 105 -35.38 7.05 -0.67
CA ASN A 105 -35.98 5.93 -1.40
C ASN A 105 -37.03 5.20 -0.52
N GLN A 106 -38.10 4.72 -1.14
CA GLN A 106 -39.24 4.01 -0.52
C GLN A 106 -38.86 2.62 0.03
N ALA A 107 -38.14 2.57 1.15
CA ALA A 107 -37.93 1.36 1.94
C ALA A 107 -38.45 1.55 3.37
N ASN A 108 -38.98 0.49 4.00
CA ASN A 108 -39.38 0.45 5.42
C ASN A 108 -38.16 0.45 6.37
N ASN A 109 -37.24 1.40 6.18
CA ASN A 109 -35.96 1.51 6.88
C ASN A 109 -35.84 2.86 7.57
N PHE A 110 -35.08 2.91 8.67
CA PHE A 110 -34.61 4.20 9.20
C PHE A 110 -33.58 4.81 8.25
N ILE A 111 -33.69 6.12 8.02
CA ILE A 111 -32.68 6.88 7.31
C ILE A 111 -31.66 7.34 8.35
N ILE A 112 -30.42 6.89 8.25
CA ILE A 112 -29.35 7.36 9.13
C ILE A 112 -28.86 8.69 8.55
N GLN A 113 -28.99 9.77 9.30
CA GLN A 113 -28.66 11.12 8.79
C GLN A 113 -27.18 11.48 9.02
N LYS A 114 -26.62 11.14 10.18
CA LYS A 114 -25.21 11.42 10.53
C LYS A 114 -24.75 10.70 11.78
N MET A 115 -23.43 10.51 11.89
CA MET A 115 -22.79 10.17 13.16
C MET A 115 -22.57 11.43 14.00
N LEU A 116 -23.10 11.43 15.21
CA LEU A 116 -22.81 12.41 16.25
C LEU A 116 -21.61 11.89 17.03
N ILE A 117 -20.39 12.25 16.60
CA ILE A 117 -19.16 11.94 17.34
C ILE A 117 -19.22 12.69 18.68
N PRO A 118 -19.36 12.04 19.84
CA PRO A 118 -19.20 12.73 21.10
C PRO A 118 -17.71 12.82 21.39
N TYR A 119 -17.25 14.00 21.79
CA TYR A 119 -15.90 14.23 22.27
C TYR A 119 -15.52 13.20 23.35
N LEU A 120 -14.30 12.67 23.22
CA LEU A 120 -13.48 11.88 24.18
C LEU A 120 -14.21 11.13 25.32
N GLY A 121 -14.07 9.80 25.33
CA GLY A 121 -14.06 9.04 26.58
C GLY A 121 -15.31 8.24 26.97
N LYS A 122 -16.38 8.22 26.17
CA LYS A 122 -17.59 7.41 26.49
C LYS A 122 -17.72 6.11 25.69
N GLY A 123 -16.93 5.90 24.63
CA GLY A 123 -17.05 4.72 23.76
C GLY A 123 -18.48 4.51 23.24
N LYS A 124 -19.26 5.60 23.10
CA LYS A 124 -20.63 5.60 22.58
C LYS A 124 -20.59 6.26 21.22
N VAL A 125 -20.75 5.46 20.18
CA VAL A 125 -20.98 5.97 18.82
C VAL A 125 -22.46 6.24 18.74
N VAL A 126 -22.87 7.49 18.52
CA VAL A 126 -24.28 7.87 18.44
C VAL A 126 -24.59 8.30 17.02
N VAL A 127 -25.71 7.83 16.47
CA VAL A 127 -26.19 8.26 15.17
C VAL A 127 -27.56 8.91 15.30
N GLU A 128 -27.84 9.87 14.42
CA GLU A 128 -29.16 10.46 14.25
C GLU A 128 -29.92 9.67 13.18
N LEU A 129 -31.09 9.17 13.55
CA LEU A 129 -31.98 8.35 12.72
C LEU A 129 -33.26 9.13 12.42
N THR A 130 -33.75 9.05 11.19
CA THR A 130 -35.04 9.59 10.78
C THR A 130 -35.99 8.47 10.41
N CYS A 131 -37.19 8.53 10.97
CA CYS A 131 -38.27 7.61 10.64
C CYS A 131 -38.77 7.86 9.21
N SER A 132 -38.73 6.84 8.34
CA SER A 132 -39.25 6.95 6.97
C SER A 132 -40.77 7.16 6.90
N ARG A 133 -41.50 6.77 7.96
CA ARG A 133 -42.96 6.94 8.03
C ARG A 133 -43.42 8.31 8.53
N CYS A 134 -42.86 8.80 9.63
CA CYS A 134 -43.32 10.04 10.26
C CYS A 134 -42.33 11.21 10.18
N GLY A 135 -41.16 11.01 9.57
CA GLY A 135 -40.14 12.05 9.39
C GLY A 135 -39.43 12.51 10.67
N SER A 136 -39.75 11.94 11.84
CA SER A 136 -39.14 12.36 13.11
C SER A 136 -37.71 11.86 13.24
N SER A 137 -36.80 12.75 13.63
CA SER A 137 -35.40 12.41 13.94
C SER A 137 -35.18 12.14 15.43
N PHE A 138 -34.37 11.13 15.75
CA PHE A 138 -33.98 10.78 17.12
C PHE A 138 -32.57 10.18 17.14
N ARG A 139 -31.96 10.08 18.32
CA ARG A 139 -30.57 9.62 18.48
C ARG A 139 -30.52 8.23 19.07
N ALA A 140 -29.66 7.37 18.52
CA ALA A 140 -29.45 6.02 19.02
C ALA A 140 -27.96 5.69 19.11
N ASN A 141 -27.57 4.98 20.18
CA ASN A 141 -26.20 4.49 20.34
C ASN A 141 -26.01 3.24 19.47
N VAL A 142 -24.99 3.20 18.61
CA VAL A 142 -24.68 2.08 17.71
C VAL A 142 -24.43 0.77 18.47
N LYS A 143 -23.99 0.84 19.73
CA LYS A 143 -23.81 -0.33 20.61
C LYS A 143 -25.06 -0.68 21.44
N SER A 144 -26.20 0.00 21.25
CA SER A 144 -27.45 -0.34 21.93
C SER A 144 -28.17 -1.52 21.28
N ASP A 145 -29.09 -2.15 22.01
CA ASP A 145 -29.91 -3.28 21.53
C ASP A 145 -30.69 -2.95 20.26
N TYR A 146 -30.94 -1.66 20.04
CA TYR A 146 -31.53 -1.11 18.83
C TYR A 146 -30.83 -1.57 17.54
N PHE A 147 -29.49 -1.69 17.57
CA PHE A 147 -28.69 -2.11 16.41
C PHE A 147 -28.33 -3.60 16.44
N GLN A 148 -28.41 -4.26 17.61
CA GLN A 148 -28.11 -5.69 17.73
C GLN A 148 -29.14 -6.54 16.97
N ASN A 149 -30.42 -6.14 17.02
CA ASN A 149 -31.53 -6.88 16.39
C ASN A 149 -31.94 -6.36 15.00
N GLN A 150 -31.21 -5.37 14.45
CA GLN A 150 -31.47 -4.74 13.14
C GLN A 150 -32.90 -4.19 12.96
N LYS A 151 -33.68 -4.08 14.03
CA LYS A 151 -35.07 -3.68 14.06
C LYS A 151 -35.29 -2.79 15.28
N GLY A 152 -35.99 -1.68 15.08
CA GLY A 152 -36.31 -0.75 16.16
C GLY A 152 -37.63 -0.03 15.90
N HIS A 153 -38.28 0.38 16.98
CA HIS A 153 -39.48 1.20 16.91
C HIS A 153 -39.11 2.67 16.90
N CYS A 154 -39.74 3.45 16.02
CA CYS A 154 -39.64 4.90 16.09
C CYS A 154 -40.23 5.37 17.43
N PRO A 155 -39.51 6.18 18.23
CA PRO A 155 -40.03 6.66 19.51
C PRO A 155 -41.23 7.60 19.38
N ASN A 156 -41.48 8.15 18.19
CA ASN A 156 -42.60 9.06 17.94
C ASN A 156 -43.86 8.33 17.44
N CYS A 157 -43.75 7.51 16.39
CA CYS A 157 -44.91 6.85 15.77
C CYS A 157 -44.99 5.34 16.01
N LEU A 158 -44.06 4.78 16.79
CA LEU A 158 -43.94 3.36 17.13
C LEU A 158 -43.80 2.41 15.93
N HIS A 159 -43.63 2.95 14.72
CA HIS A 159 -43.46 2.15 13.52
C HIS A 159 -42.13 1.38 13.56
N LEU A 160 -42.24 0.07 13.43
CA LEU A 160 -41.11 -0.84 13.34
C LEU A 160 -40.40 -0.66 12.00
N GLN A 161 -39.12 -0.33 12.03
CA GLN A 161 -38.28 -0.22 10.83
C GLN A 161 -36.99 -1.00 11.03
N LYS A 162 -36.36 -1.36 9.91
CA LYS A 162 -35.05 -2.03 9.91
C LYS A 162 -33.91 -1.03 9.75
N ILE A 163 -32.73 -1.46 10.17
CA ILE A 163 -31.47 -0.73 9.97
C ILE A 163 -30.56 -1.58 9.10
N GLU A 164 -30.07 -0.99 8.01
CA GLU A 164 -29.07 -1.62 7.16
C GLU A 164 -27.67 -1.44 7.77
N LYS A 165 -27.06 -2.53 8.24
CA LYS A 165 -25.72 -2.49 8.86
C LYS A 165 -24.64 -1.94 7.92
N LYS A 166 -24.74 -2.23 6.62
CA LYS A 166 -23.81 -1.70 5.60
C LYS A 166 -23.92 -0.17 5.52
N ASN A 167 -25.14 0.35 5.40
CA ASN A 167 -25.43 1.78 5.38
C ASN A 167 -24.92 2.49 6.64
N LEU A 168 -25.13 1.89 7.82
CA LEU A 168 -24.58 2.40 9.09
C LEU A 168 -23.05 2.47 9.08
N ALA A 169 -22.39 1.40 8.63
CA ALA A 169 -20.93 1.35 8.55
C ALA A 169 -20.39 2.42 7.60
N ASP A 170 -21.00 2.57 6.42
CA ASP A 170 -20.59 3.54 5.41
C ASP A 170 -20.76 4.99 5.90
N ILE A 171 -21.88 5.32 6.56
CA ILE A 171 -22.09 6.66 7.13
C ILE A 171 -21.11 6.94 8.28
N CYS A 172 -20.90 5.99 9.19
CA CYS A 172 -19.95 6.16 10.28
C CYS A 172 -18.54 6.35 9.74
N ARG A 173 -18.13 5.53 8.76
CA ARG A 173 -16.85 5.62 8.06
C ARG A 173 -16.68 6.99 7.40
N ASN A 174 -17.63 7.39 6.54
CA ASN A 174 -17.53 8.62 5.77
C ASN A 174 -17.56 9.88 6.67
N THR A 175 -18.39 9.88 7.71
CA THR A 175 -18.44 10.98 8.68
C THR A 175 -17.12 11.07 9.45
N PHE A 176 -16.59 9.93 9.91
CA PHE A 176 -15.32 9.90 10.62
C PHE A 176 -14.17 10.33 9.72
N GLU A 177 -14.06 9.78 8.52
CA GLU A 177 -13.04 10.15 7.53
C GLU A 177 -13.09 11.65 7.20
N THR A 178 -14.28 12.21 6.94
CA THR A 178 -14.45 13.65 6.67
C THR A 178 -14.01 14.50 7.86
N HIS A 179 -14.34 14.08 9.08
CA HIS A 179 -13.91 14.77 10.30
C HIS A 179 -12.38 14.75 10.46
N ILE A 180 -11.75 13.61 10.20
CA ILE A 180 -10.28 13.50 10.24
C ILE A 180 -9.66 14.36 9.13
N ARG A 181 -10.13 14.25 7.89
CA ARG A 181 -9.58 15.00 6.74
C ARG A 181 -9.70 16.52 6.94
N SER A 182 -10.86 17.01 7.37
CA SER A 182 -11.07 18.44 7.64
C SER A 182 -10.18 19.01 8.75
N ARG A 183 -9.75 18.18 9.71
CA ARG A 183 -8.88 18.61 10.82
C ARG A 183 -7.38 18.39 10.56
N PHE A 184 -7.00 17.42 9.72
CA PHE A 184 -5.62 16.92 9.65
C PHE A 184 -4.97 16.93 8.26
N LEU A 185 -5.60 17.52 7.23
CA LEU A 185 -5.04 17.65 5.86
C LEU A 185 -3.80 18.59 5.73
N MET A 186 -3.10 18.91 6.83
CA MET A 186 -1.88 19.76 6.81
C MET A 186 -0.60 18.97 6.48
N PHE A 187 -0.58 18.09 5.48
CA PHE A 187 0.69 17.51 5.03
C PHE A 187 1.56 18.53 4.24
N PHE A 188 1.00 19.69 3.87
CA PHE A 188 1.64 20.66 2.97
C PHE A 188 1.71 22.11 3.47
N SER A 189 1.30 22.42 4.71
CA SER A 189 1.52 23.75 5.28
C SER A 189 2.66 23.72 6.30
N GLU A 190 3.70 24.50 6.05
CA GLU A 190 4.90 24.65 6.90
C GLU A 190 4.62 25.23 8.31
N ASN A 191 3.34 25.40 8.69
CA ASN A 191 2.91 26.16 9.87
C ASN A 191 2.13 25.34 10.93
N SER A 192 2.44 24.06 11.17
CA SER A 192 1.86 23.30 12.29
C SER A 192 2.76 23.32 13.56
N GLN A 193 3.08 24.52 14.04
CA GLN A 193 4.05 24.75 15.13
C GLN A 193 3.49 24.68 16.57
N ARG A 194 2.53 23.78 16.88
CA ARG A 194 2.15 23.52 18.28
C ARG A 194 2.05 22.01 18.58
N CYS A 195 3.10 21.47 19.21
CA CYS A 195 3.25 20.07 19.64
C CYS A 195 2.05 19.53 20.48
N GLY A 196 1.33 20.40 21.18
CA GLY A 196 0.18 20.02 22.00
C GLY A 196 -1.09 19.66 21.24
N ASP A 197 -1.33 20.29 20.09
CA ASP A 197 -2.51 19.99 19.29
C ASP A 197 -2.38 18.60 18.67
N GLN A 198 -1.22 18.27 18.08
CA GLN A 198 -0.95 16.96 17.48
C GLN A 198 -1.14 15.79 18.46
N THR A 199 -0.74 15.96 19.73
CA THR A 199 -0.86 14.88 20.73
C THR A 199 -2.32 14.61 21.08
N ARG A 200 -3.15 15.66 21.27
CA ARG A 200 -4.60 15.51 21.48
C ARG A 200 -5.31 14.93 20.27
N GLN A 201 -4.86 15.28 19.08
CA GLN A 201 -5.40 14.77 17.82
C GLN A 201 -5.09 13.27 17.64
N ALA A 202 -3.86 12.84 17.94
CA ALA A 202 -3.49 11.43 17.94
C ALA A 202 -4.30 10.60 18.96
N GLN A 203 -4.56 11.15 20.15
CA GLN A 203 -5.42 10.51 21.15
C GLN A 203 -6.87 10.36 20.69
N PHE A 204 -7.42 11.40 20.08
CA PHE A 204 -8.75 11.36 19.49
C PHE A 204 -8.83 10.29 18.39
N LEU A 205 -7.84 10.25 17.50
CA LEU A 205 -7.75 9.26 16.42
C LEU A 205 -7.66 7.83 16.98
N LEU A 206 -6.80 7.60 17.97
CA LEU A 206 -6.65 6.32 18.66
C LEU A 206 -7.96 5.84 19.29
N SER A 207 -8.53 6.66 20.18
CA SER A 207 -9.75 6.29 20.93
C SER A 207 -10.96 6.07 20.02
N SER A 208 -11.11 6.89 18.98
CA SER A 208 -12.19 6.75 18.00
C SER A 208 -12.00 5.51 17.14
N SER A 209 -10.78 5.20 16.71
CA SER A 209 -10.49 4.02 15.89
C SER A 209 -10.83 2.73 16.63
N VAL A 210 -10.45 2.63 17.91
CA VAL A 210 -10.79 1.48 18.75
C VAL A 210 -12.30 1.37 18.96
N ALA A 211 -13.01 2.49 19.15
CA ALA A 211 -14.45 2.49 19.35
C ALA A 211 -15.25 2.10 18.09
N LEU A 212 -14.72 2.44 16.90
CA LEU A 212 -15.35 2.22 15.59
C LEU A 212 -14.96 0.90 14.93
N GLN A 213 -13.92 0.21 15.42
CA GLN A 213 -13.43 -1.05 14.84
C GLN A 213 -14.51 -2.15 14.71
N ASP A 214 -15.46 -2.20 15.64
CA ASP A 214 -16.57 -3.17 15.60
C ASP A 214 -17.62 -2.85 14.53
N ILE A 215 -17.57 -1.66 13.92
CA ILE A 215 -18.55 -1.15 12.95
C ILE A 215 -17.99 -1.27 11.53
N PHE A 216 -16.75 -0.84 11.31
CA PHE A 216 -16.03 -1.00 10.05
C PHE A 216 -14.53 -1.19 10.32
N PRO A 217 -13.78 -1.85 9.42
CA PRO A 217 -12.35 -2.10 9.65
C PRO A 217 -11.54 -0.80 9.62
N ILE A 218 -10.65 -0.62 10.60
CA ILE A 218 -9.70 0.49 10.64
C ILE A 218 -8.28 -0.08 10.75
N TYR A 219 -7.38 0.44 9.91
CA TYR A 219 -5.98 0.02 9.91
C TYR A 219 -5.02 1.20 9.94
N PHE A 220 -3.94 1.05 10.70
CA PHE A 220 -2.78 1.94 10.68
C PHE A 220 -1.64 1.27 9.92
N VAL A 221 -1.20 1.91 8.85
CA VAL A 221 -0.34 1.31 7.84
C VAL A 221 0.99 2.06 7.76
N LYS A 222 2.08 1.34 8.03
CA LYS A 222 3.44 1.83 7.82
C LYS A 222 3.84 1.53 6.38
N ILE A 223 4.10 2.57 5.58
CA ILE A 223 4.31 2.46 4.13
C ILE A 223 5.81 2.49 3.81
N TRP A 224 6.30 1.54 3.01
CA TRP A 224 7.68 1.56 2.53
C TRP A 224 7.87 2.63 1.45
N THR A 225 8.58 3.73 1.74
CA THR A 225 8.62 4.90 0.84
C THR A 225 9.92 5.13 0.09
N ASN A 226 11.07 4.57 0.49
CA ASN A 226 12.36 4.85 -0.17
C ASN A 226 12.68 3.98 -1.40
N ARG A 227 11.76 3.09 -1.81
CA ARG A 227 11.90 2.25 -3.01
C ARG A 227 10.60 2.24 -3.77
N ILE A 228 10.61 2.72 -5.02
CA ILE A 228 9.39 2.89 -5.82
C ILE A 228 8.63 1.58 -6.02
N GLY A 229 9.33 0.45 -6.24
CA GLY A 229 8.69 -0.86 -6.37
C GLY A 229 7.86 -1.25 -5.15
N HIS A 230 8.40 -1.10 -3.94
CA HIS A 230 7.64 -1.36 -2.70
C HIS A 230 6.55 -0.32 -2.43
N LEU A 231 6.80 0.95 -2.80
CA LEU A 231 5.83 2.03 -2.65
C LEU A 231 4.60 1.81 -3.56
N VAL A 232 4.74 1.12 -4.68
CA VAL A 232 3.62 0.73 -5.55
C VAL A 232 3.03 -0.61 -5.13
N LEU A 233 3.86 -1.66 -5.06
CA LEU A 233 3.40 -3.05 -4.94
C LEU A 233 2.69 -3.31 -3.62
N ASN A 234 3.31 -2.94 -2.51
CA ASN A 234 2.86 -3.37 -1.18
C ASN A 234 1.48 -2.77 -0.83
N PRO A 235 1.21 -1.46 -1.09
CA PRO A 235 -0.14 -0.93 -0.92
C PRO A 235 -1.15 -1.53 -1.92
N SER A 236 -0.75 -1.83 -3.15
CA SER A 236 -1.63 -2.45 -4.15
C SER A 236 -2.10 -3.83 -3.70
N ILE A 237 -1.18 -4.67 -3.22
CA ILE A 237 -1.50 -5.99 -2.64
C ILE A 237 -2.45 -5.84 -1.44
N LEU A 238 -2.19 -4.86 -0.56
CA LEU A 238 -3.05 -4.61 0.60
C LEU A 238 -4.49 -4.30 0.17
N LEU A 239 -4.68 -3.39 -0.78
CA LEU A 239 -6.01 -3.01 -1.27
C LEU A 239 -6.73 -4.18 -1.95
N ALA A 240 -6.02 -4.93 -2.81
CA ALA A 240 -6.57 -6.11 -3.47
C ALA A 240 -6.98 -7.20 -2.47
N ARG A 241 -6.15 -7.46 -1.45
CA ARG A 241 -6.45 -8.39 -0.36
C ARG A 241 -7.68 -7.95 0.42
N LEU A 242 -7.76 -6.68 0.83
CA LEU A 242 -8.91 -6.17 1.58
C LEU A 242 -10.21 -6.29 0.79
N LYS A 243 -10.17 -6.02 -0.53
CA LYS A 243 -11.32 -6.24 -1.42
C LYS A 243 -11.74 -7.72 -1.44
N LYS A 244 -10.80 -8.65 -1.61
CA LYS A 244 -11.06 -10.10 -1.61
C LYS A 244 -11.63 -10.59 -0.28
N GLU A 245 -11.24 -9.99 0.84
CA GLU A 245 -11.77 -10.27 2.18
C GLU A 245 -13.14 -9.61 2.46
N GLY A 246 -13.72 -8.88 1.51
CA GLY A 246 -14.97 -8.13 1.72
C GLY A 246 -14.83 -6.93 2.66
N LYS A 247 -13.60 -6.43 2.83
CA LYS A 247 -13.23 -5.27 3.67
C LYS A 247 -12.90 -4.03 2.85
N GLU A 248 -13.54 -3.89 1.70
CA GLU A 248 -13.39 -2.74 0.78
C GLU A 248 -13.78 -1.40 1.42
N ASN A 249 -14.62 -1.40 2.45
CA ASN A 249 -15.00 -0.22 3.22
C ASN A 249 -14.02 0.12 4.37
N ALA A 250 -12.87 -0.55 4.45
CA ALA A 250 -11.86 -0.25 5.46
C ALA A 250 -11.40 1.22 5.40
N LEU A 251 -11.17 1.81 6.57
CA LEU A 251 -10.53 3.12 6.68
C LEU A 251 -9.06 2.94 7.03
N ILE A 252 -8.19 3.45 6.16
CA ILE A 252 -6.76 3.23 6.24
C ILE A 252 -6.07 4.56 6.61
N PHE A 253 -5.27 4.53 7.68
CA PHE A 253 -4.41 5.62 8.11
C PHE A 253 -2.96 5.28 7.80
N GLY A 254 -2.37 5.95 6.81
CA GLY A 254 -1.01 5.69 6.34
C GLY A 254 0.02 6.66 6.92
N PHE A 255 1.26 6.21 7.04
CA PHE A 255 2.42 7.11 7.25
C PHE A 255 3.67 6.60 6.53
N PRO A 256 4.54 7.51 6.05
CA PRO A 256 5.78 7.13 5.38
C PRO A 256 6.77 6.54 6.39
N ALA A 257 7.24 5.31 6.16
CA ALA A 257 8.28 4.72 7.00
C ALA A 257 9.62 5.47 6.87
N HIS A 258 9.85 6.14 5.73
CA HIS A 258 11.10 6.85 5.41
C HIS A 258 10.73 8.27 4.96
N PRO A 259 10.31 9.17 5.88
CA PRO A 259 9.79 10.49 5.55
C PRO A 259 10.82 11.39 4.84
N ASN A 260 12.10 11.19 5.13
CA ASN A 260 13.21 11.97 4.54
C ASN A 260 13.72 11.40 3.21
N ASN A 261 13.22 10.23 2.78
CA ASN A 261 13.64 9.59 1.54
C ASN A 261 12.43 8.89 0.90
N ILE A 262 11.62 9.68 0.20
CA ILE A 262 10.45 9.21 -0.55
C ILE A 262 10.87 9.08 -2.01
N ALA A 263 10.76 7.86 -2.56
CA ALA A 263 11.21 7.53 -3.90
C ALA A 263 10.40 8.20 -5.01
N ASN A 264 9.11 8.47 -4.76
CA ASN A 264 8.24 9.22 -5.65
C ASN A 264 7.11 9.87 -4.82
N LYS A 265 7.14 11.20 -4.66
CA LYS A 265 6.17 11.94 -3.84
C LYS A 265 4.80 12.02 -4.49
N TYR A 266 4.75 12.11 -5.82
CA TYR A 266 3.49 12.08 -6.57
C TYR A 266 2.72 10.76 -6.35
N LEU A 267 3.41 9.62 -6.36
CA LEU A 267 2.82 8.32 -6.02
C LEU A 267 2.29 8.28 -4.58
N LEU A 268 3.06 8.81 -3.62
CA LEU A 268 2.59 8.91 -2.24
C LEU A 268 1.31 9.77 -2.15
N GLN A 269 1.22 10.83 -2.94
CA GLN A 269 0.00 11.64 -3.05
C GLN A 269 -1.17 10.87 -3.69
N LEU A 270 -0.94 10.05 -4.71
CA LEU A 270 -2.00 9.21 -5.30
C LEU A 270 -2.61 8.25 -4.28
N TRP A 271 -1.81 7.72 -3.34
CA TRP A 271 -2.34 6.88 -2.28
C TRP A 271 -3.38 7.58 -1.40
N THR A 272 -3.44 8.92 -1.38
CA THR A 272 -4.48 9.66 -0.64
C THR A 272 -5.91 9.41 -1.15
N GLN A 273 -6.05 8.85 -2.36
CA GLN A 273 -7.32 8.35 -2.91
C GLN A 273 -7.90 7.17 -2.09
N HIS A 274 -7.05 6.41 -1.38
CA HIS A 274 -7.44 5.19 -0.65
C HIS A 274 -7.16 5.24 0.85
N MET A 275 -6.22 6.08 1.27
CA MET A 275 -5.82 6.19 2.67
C MET A 275 -5.64 7.64 3.10
N VAL A 276 -5.86 7.90 4.39
CA VAL A 276 -5.54 9.17 5.01
C VAL A 276 -4.07 9.12 5.44
N ILE A 277 -3.20 9.79 4.70
CA ILE A 277 -1.77 9.87 5.04
C ILE A 277 -1.57 11.02 6.02
N THR A 278 -1.09 10.73 7.24
CA THR A 278 -0.93 11.73 8.31
C THR A 278 0.17 11.34 9.31
N PRO A 279 0.98 12.29 9.83
CA PRO A 279 1.97 11.99 10.88
C PRO A 279 1.32 11.50 12.18
N LEU A 280 0.03 11.81 12.40
CA LEU A 280 -0.72 11.29 13.55
C LEU A 280 -0.83 9.77 13.51
N ALA A 281 -0.89 9.17 12.32
CA ALA A 281 -0.96 7.73 12.14
C ALA A 281 0.30 7.04 12.69
N GLU A 282 1.48 7.66 12.54
CA GLU A 282 2.74 7.15 13.11
C GLU A 282 2.71 7.14 14.64
N THR A 283 2.20 8.22 15.25
CA THR A 283 2.07 8.33 16.71
C THR A 283 1.11 7.27 17.25
N VAL A 284 -0.04 7.10 16.60
CA VAL A 284 -1.04 6.08 16.98
C VAL A 284 -0.48 4.67 16.76
N TYR A 285 0.13 4.41 15.61
CA TYR A 285 0.76 3.14 15.28
C TYR A 285 1.80 2.74 16.34
N SER A 286 2.71 3.66 16.68
CA SER A 286 3.77 3.42 17.67
C SER A 286 3.19 3.10 19.05
N THR A 287 2.13 3.82 19.45
CA THR A 287 1.42 3.56 20.70
C THR A 287 0.78 2.17 20.69
N LEU A 288 0.01 1.85 19.66
CA LEU A 288 -0.68 0.56 19.53
C LEU A 288 0.30 -0.61 19.42
N ASN A 289 1.48 -0.43 18.81
CA ASN A 289 2.46 -1.50 18.63
C ASN A 289 3.03 -2.01 19.97
N THR A 290 3.02 -1.16 21.00
CA THR A 290 3.42 -1.53 22.38
C THR A 290 2.34 -2.33 23.12
N ILE A 291 1.17 -2.55 22.50
CA ILE A 291 0.00 -3.20 23.10
C ILE A 291 -0.40 -4.41 22.25
N PRO A 292 -0.01 -5.64 22.64
CA PRO A 292 -0.21 -6.85 21.81
C PRO A 292 -1.63 -7.05 21.28
N GLN A 293 -2.65 -6.63 22.03
CA GLN A 293 -4.06 -6.83 21.71
C GLN A 293 -4.53 -5.94 20.56
N PHE A 294 -3.86 -4.82 20.28
CA PHE A 294 -4.20 -3.91 19.19
C PHE A 294 -3.32 -4.07 17.95
N LYS A 295 -2.39 -5.03 17.95
CA LYS A 295 -1.54 -5.33 16.78
C LYS A 295 -2.36 -5.72 15.54
N HIS A 296 -3.57 -6.25 15.71
CA HIS A 296 -4.49 -6.55 14.61
C HIS A 296 -4.97 -5.30 13.84
N LEU A 297 -4.81 -4.10 14.41
CA LEU A 297 -5.07 -2.82 13.75
C LEU A 297 -3.87 -2.32 12.94
N LEU A 298 -2.72 -2.97 13.04
CA LEU A 298 -1.45 -2.50 12.49
C LEU A 298 -1.06 -3.34 11.29
N ILE A 299 -0.62 -2.67 10.23
CA ILE A 299 -0.07 -3.33 9.04
C ILE A 299 1.28 -2.69 8.75
N ASP A 300 2.34 -3.50 8.78
CA ASP A 300 3.68 -3.06 8.40
C ASP A 300 3.99 -3.51 6.97
N LEU A 301 3.86 -2.59 6.01
CA LEU A 301 4.20 -2.87 4.61
C LEU A 301 5.71 -2.83 4.35
N THR A 302 6.55 -2.60 5.36
CA THR A 302 8.02 -2.72 5.24
C THR A 302 8.51 -4.17 5.44
N LEU A 303 7.63 -5.07 5.88
CA LEU A 303 7.96 -6.48 6.04
C LEU A 303 8.03 -7.18 4.68
N ARG A 304 9.02 -8.08 4.52
CA ARG A 304 9.25 -8.84 3.29
C ARG A 304 8.04 -9.69 2.87
N GLU A 305 7.29 -10.22 3.83
CA GLU A 305 6.07 -10.98 3.57
C GLU A 305 4.97 -10.20 2.83
N ASN A 306 4.97 -8.87 2.97
CA ASN A 306 4.05 -7.96 2.28
C ASN A 306 4.66 -7.39 0.99
N SER A 307 5.83 -7.88 0.57
CA SER A 307 6.58 -7.39 -0.59
C SER A 307 6.45 -8.29 -1.84
N CYS A 308 5.54 -9.25 -1.81
CA CYS A 308 5.31 -10.21 -2.89
C CYS A 308 3.84 -10.65 -2.91
N ASP A 309 3.25 -10.82 -4.09
CA ASP A 309 1.89 -11.33 -4.22
C ASP A 309 1.84 -12.86 -4.18
N LYS A 310 1.99 -13.42 -2.97
CA LYS A 310 2.03 -14.88 -2.78
C LYS A 310 0.73 -15.60 -3.15
N TYR A 311 -0.39 -14.87 -3.22
CA TYR A 311 -1.73 -15.44 -3.33
C TYR A 311 -2.44 -15.02 -4.62
N GLY A 312 -1.73 -14.42 -5.58
CA GLY A 312 -2.27 -13.94 -6.86
C GLY A 312 -3.45 -12.99 -6.67
N VAL A 313 -3.43 -12.13 -5.65
CA VAL A 313 -4.54 -11.18 -5.41
C VAL A 313 -4.59 -10.08 -6.48
N LEU A 314 -3.49 -9.85 -7.20
CA LEU A 314 -3.37 -8.85 -8.25
C LEU A 314 -3.85 -9.34 -9.62
N ASP A 315 -3.84 -10.65 -9.89
CA ASP A 315 -4.14 -11.28 -11.19
C ASP A 315 -5.50 -10.91 -11.78
N ASN A 316 -6.42 -10.38 -10.99
CA ASN A 316 -7.73 -9.85 -11.42
C ASN A 316 -8.09 -8.51 -10.75
N SER A 317 -7.08 -7.80 -10.23
CA SER A 317 -7.29 -6.51 -9.60
C SER A 317 -7.55 -5.42 -10.65
N THR A 318 -8.32 -4.41 -10.24
CA THR A 318 -8.45 -3.15 -10.99
C THR A 318 -7.27 -2.26 -10.63
N PRO A 319 -6.79 -1.41 -11.57
CA PRO A 319 -5.78 -0.40 -11.27
C PRO A 319 -6.11 0.35 -9.98
N PRO A 320 -5.16 0.46 -9.03
CA PRO A 320 -5.44 0.98 -7.71
C PRO A 320 -5.48 2.50 -7.66
N PHE A 321 -5.20 3.23 -8.74
CA PHE A 321 -5.39 4.68 -8.76
C PHE A 321 -5.80 5.14 -10.15
N THR A 322 -6.48 6.29 -10.17
CA THR A 322 -6.94 6.94 -11.39
C THR A 322 -6.35 8.34 -11.49
N TYR A 323 -6.18 8.83 -12.72
CA TYR A 323 -5.75 10.19 -12.98
C TYR A 323 -6.95 11.10 -13.19
N THR A 324 -6.84 12.34 -12.72
CA THR A 324 -7.80 13.40 -12.98
C THR A 324 -7.77 13.82 -14.45
N LYS A 325 -8.81 14.52 -14.92
CA LYS A 325 -8.84 15.08 -16.28
C LYS A 325 -7.66 16.03 -16.55
N ILE A 326 -7.22 16.77 -15.54
CA ILE A 326 -6.09 17.70 -15.64
C ILE A 326 -4.78 16.94 -15.79
N GLU A 327 -4.58 15.87 -15.02
CA GLU A 327 -3.40 15.01 -15.13
C GLU A 327 -3.36 14.31 -16.49
N HIS A 328 -4.48 13.76 -16.97
CA HIS A 328 -4.57 13.20 -18.32
C HIS A 328 -4.22 14.24 -19.40
N ALA A 329 -4.77 15.45 -19.32
CA ALA A 329 -4.43 16.52 -20.26
C ALA A 329 -2.94 16.91 -20.19
N THR A 330 -2.35 16.89 -19.00
CA THR A 330 -0.92 17.17 -18.78
C THR A 330 -0.04 16.11 -19.44
N GLY A 331 -0.37 14.83 -19.25
CA GLY A 331 0.34 13.74 -19.89
C GLY A 331 0.20 13.73 -21.41
N LEU A 332 -1.01 13.96 -21.94
CA LEU A 332 -1.24 14.08 -23.39
C LEU A 332 -0.49 15.25 -24.00
N LYS A 333 -0.46 16.41 -23.33
CA LYS A 333 0.31 17.58 -23.78
C LYS A 333 1.81 17.30 -23.81
N TRP A 334 2.32 16.49 -22.89
CA TRP A 334 3.72 16.07 -22.92
C TRP A 334 3.99 15.18 -24.14
N LEU A 335 3.12 14.19 -24.42
CA LEU A 335 3.23 13.33 -25.60
C LEU A 335 3.21 14.14 -26.90
N GLU A 336 2.29 15.09 -27.03
CA GLU A 336 2.19 16.01 -28.18
C GLU A 336 3.48 16.81 -28.38
N LYS A 337 4.06 17.33 -27.28
CA LYS A 337 5.35 18.06 -27.33
C LYS A 337 6.50 17.19 -27.84
N GLN A 338 6.44 15.88 -27.63
CA GLN A 338 7.43 14.93 -28.15
C GLN A 338 7.08 14.40 -29.55
N ASN A 339 6.05 14.93 -30.20
CA ASN A 339 5.52 14.45 -31.49
C ASN A 339 5.03 12.99 -31.44
N ILE A 340 4.63 12.50 -30.27
CA ILE A 340 4.06 11.15 -30.11
C ILE A 340 2.56 11.25 -30.36
N ASN A 341 2.07 10.53 -31.37
CA ASN A 341 0.64 10.38 -31.61
C ASN A 341 0.05 9.39 -30.59
N PRO A 342 -0.86 9.82 -29.69
CA PRO A 342 -1.47 8.93 -28.70
C PRO A 342 -2.25 7.75 -29.31
N GLN A 343 -2.72 7.87 -30.56
CA GLN A 343 -3.44 6.80 -31.25
C GLN A 343 -2.53 5.64 -31.68
N ASN A 344 -1.27 5.93 -32.00
CA ASN A 344 -0.30 4.90 -32.33
C ASN A 344 0.28 4.24 -31.07
N GLY A 345 0.24 4.95 -29.95
CA GLY A 345 0.79 4.50 -28.67
C GLY A 345 2.32 4.58 -28.60
N TYR A 346 2.86 4.09 -27.49
CA TYR A 346 4.28 4.06 -27.21
C TYR A 346 4.62 2.88 -26.30
N VAL A 347 5.88 2.48 -26.31
CA VAL A 347 6.44 1.42 -25.47
C VAL A 347 7.50 2.05 -24.55
N CYS A 348 7.47 1.69 -23.29
CA CYS A 348 8.48 2.10 -22.32
C CYS A 348 9.57 1.04 -22.21
N PHE A 349 10.83 1.46 -22.26
CA PHE A 349 12.02 0.60 -22.11
C PHE A 349 12.81 1.03 -20.89
N LEU A 350 13.16 0.09 -20.02
CA LEU A 350 13.96 0.35 -18.84
C LEU A 350 15.11 -0.65 -18.73
N GLY A 351 16.33 -0.12 -18.78
CA GLY A 351 17.55 -0.84 -18.46
C GLY A 351 18.08 -0.43 -17.09
N ARG A 352 18.50 -1.40 -16.29
CA ARG A 352 19.09 -1.14 -14.98
C ARG A 352 20.50 -0.61 -15.15
N ASP A 353 20.73 0.57 -14.61
CA ASP A 353 21.99 1.29 -14.67
C ASP A 353 22.74 1.16 -13.33
N PRO A 354 24.06 0.85 -13.32
CA PRO A 354 24.85 0.74 -12.10
C PRO A 354 24.83 2.02 -11.24
N LEU A 355 24.81 3.21 -11.87
CA LEU A 355 24.86 4.49 -11.14
C LEU A 355 23.66 4.70 -10.23
N TYR A 356 22.51 4.09 -10.53
CA TYR A 356 21.33 4.24 -9.70
C TYR A 356 21.60 3.79 -8.25
N LEU A 357 22.16 2.59 -8.07
CA LEU A 357 22.43 2.09 -6.73
C LEU A 357 23.58 2.82 -6.04
N GLU A 358 24.63 3.18 -6.78
CA GLU A 358 25.75 3.95 -6.24
C GLU A 358 25.31 5.31 -5.66
N LYS A 359 24.39 6.01 -6.35
CA LYS A 359 23.83 7.29 -5.83
C LYS A 359 22.91 7.07 -4.64
N GLN A 360 22.13 6.00 -4.63
CA GLN A 360 21.15 5.70 -3.57
C GLN A 360 21.81 5.19 -2.29
N LEU A 361 22.91 4.44 -2.39
CA LEU A 361 23.61 3.79 -1.27
C LEU A 361 25.06 4.28 -1.20
N LYS A 362 25.23 5.58 -0.91
CA LYS A 362 26.55 6.18 -0.73
C LYS A 362 27.38 5.37 0.27
N ASN A 363 28.61 5.03 -0.11
CA ASN A 363 29.59 4.31 0.71
C ASN A 363 29.26 2.83 1.03
N ILE A 364 28.33 2.21 0.30
CA ILE A 364 28.07 0.77 0.39
C ILE A 364 28.38 0.15 -0.98
N SER A 365 29.21 -0.89 -1.02
CA SER A 365 29.48 -1.61 -2.27
C SER A 365 28.19 -2.25 -2.81
N THR A 366 27.83 -1.91 -4.05
CA THR A 366 26.64 -2.43 -4.74
C THR A 366 26.98 -3.52 -5.76
N ARG A 367 28.27 -3.91 -5.82
CA ARG A 367 28.80 -4.87 -6.81
C ARG A 367 28.09 -6.21 -6.86
N TYR A 368 27.53 -6.64 -5.72
CA TYR A 368 26.74 -7.88 -5.64
C TYR A 368 25.52 -7.88 -6.59
N HIS A 369 25.08 -6.73 -7.08
CA HIS A 369 23.98 -6.59 -8.03
C HIS A 369 24.41 -6.35 -9.48
N ASP A 370 25.70 -6.33 -9.80
CA ASP A 370 26.19 -5.95 -11.13
C ASP A 370 25.70 -6.89 -12.24
N HIS A 371 25.51 -8.17 -11.91
CA HIS A 371 24.96 -9.18 -12.82
C HIS A 371 23.55 -8.85 -13.35
N ARG A 372 22.85 -7.90 -12.73
CA ARG A 372 21.50 -7.45 -13.12
C ARG A 372 21.50 -6.25 -14.05
N ASN A 373 22.62 -5.55 -14.19
CA ASN A 373 22.73 -4.42 -15.11
C ASN A 373 22.68 -4.93 -16.55
N ILE A 374 22.31 -4.05 -17.49
CA ILE A 374 22.27 -4.35 -18.91
C ILE A 374 22.79 -3.16 -19.73
N ASP A 375 23.31 -3.42 -20.93
CA ASP A 375 23.56 -2.37 -21.90
C ASP A 375 22.22 -1.94 -22.54
N PHE A 376 21.79 -0.70 -22.29
CA PHE A 376 20.56 -0.18 -22.86
C PHE A 376 20.56 -0.18 -24.40
N LYS A 377 21.73 -0.06 -25.04
CA LYS A 377 21.86 -0.09 -26.52
C LYS A 377 21.46 -1.45 -27.11
N SER A 378 21.37 -2.51 -26.30
CA SER A 378 20.84 -3.80 -26.74
C SER A 378 19.38 -3.73 -27.22
N TYR A 379 18.61 -2.71 -26.80
CA TYR A 379 17.22 -2.50 -27.24
C TYR A 379 17.09 -1.77 -28.59
N THR A 380 18.17 -1.24 -29.17
CA THR A 380 18.09 -0.36 -30.36
C THR A 380 17.31 -0.99 -31.52
N ALA A 381 17.63 -2.22 -31.90
CA ALA A 381 16.95 -2.91 -33.01
C ALA A 381 15.44 -3.07 -32.76
N ALA A 382 15.02 -3.31 -31.51
CA ALA A 382 13.62 -3.42 -31.14
C ALA A 382 12.89 -2.06 -31.23
N MET A 383 13.55 -0.98 -30.78
CA MET A 383 13.01 0.37 -30.85
C MET A 383 12.90 0.89 -32.29
N GLU A 384 13.90 0.62 -33.12
CA GLU A 384 13.87 0.94 -34.56
C GLU A 384 12.74 0.19 -35.27
N TRP A 385 12.56 -1.10 -34.96
CA TRP A 385 11.44 -1.88 -35.50
C TRP A 385 10.09 -1.29 -35.10
N LEU A 386 9.89 -0.88 -33.84
CA LEU A 386 8.68 -0.19 -33.39
C LEU A 386 8.45 1.13 -34.13
N SER A 387 9.52 1.88 -34.41
CA SER A 387 9.44 3.11 -35.20
C SER A 387 8.92 2.87 -36.62
N THR A 388 9.28 1.75 -37.27
CA THR A 388 8.69 1.38 -38.58
C THR A 388 7.17 1.18 -38.52
N LYS A 389 6.62 0.91 -37.32
CA LYS A 389 5.18 0.81 -37.03
C LYS A 389 4.57 2.14 -36.57
N LYS A 390 5.35 3.23 -36.57
CA LYS A 390 4.99 4.57 -36.07
C LYS A 390 4.69 4.60 -34.57
N ILE A 391 5.29 3.69 -33.81
CA ILE A 391 5.14 3.57 -32.35
C ILE A 391 6.39 4.16 -31.70
N ALA A 392 6.20 5.05 -30.73
CA ALA A 392 7.33 5.67 -30.04
C ALA A 392 7.93 4.72 -28.99
N SER A 393 9.24 4.85 -28.76
CA SER A 393 9.98 4.14 -27.72
C SER A 393 10.54 5.14 -26.72
N LEU A 394 10.20 4.96 -25.44
CA LEU A 394 10.63 5.85 -24.35
C LEU A 394 11.65 5.15 -23.46
N ARG A 395 12.88 5.65 -23.39
CA ARG A 395 13.86 5.22 -22.39
C ARG A 395 13.50 5.80 -21.02
N MET A 396 13.08 4.93 -20.11
CA MET A 396 12.70 5.25 -18.74
C MET A 396 13.88 5.15 -17.78
N GLY A 397 13.76 5.81 -16.62
CA GLY A 397 14.77 5.79 -15.54
C GLY A 397 14.95 7.16 -14.89
N SER A 398 15.39 7.20 -13.63
CA SER A 398 15.61 8.44 -12.88
C SER A 398 17.09 8.82 -12.72
N VAL A 399 17.98 7.82 -12.77
CA VAL A 399 19.43 8.00 -12.76
C VAL A 399 20.01 7.10 -13.83
N VAL A 400 20.63 7.72 -14.84
CA VAL A 400 21.33 7.04 -15.93
C VAL A 400 22.76 7.56 -16.03
N GLN A 401 23.69 6.70 -16.39
CA GLN A 401 25.10 7.03 -16.58
C GLN A 401 25.35 7.78 -17.86
N GLU A 402 24.76 7.30 -18.95
CA GLU A 402 24.96 7.84 -20.28
C GLU A 402 23.65 8.35 -20.87
N GLN A 403 23.72 9.46 -21.59
CA GLN A 403 22.64 9.87 -22.48
C GLN A 403 22.52 8.87 -23.63
N PHE A 404 21.30 8.51 -23.98
CA PHE A 404 21.01 7.67 -25.12
C PHE A 404 20.58 8.56 -26.28
N LYS A 405 21.47 8.75 -27.24
CA LYS A 405 21.20 9.54 -28.44
C LYS A 405 20.86 8.62 -29.60
N HIS A 406 19.79 8.96 -30.30
CA HIS A 406 19.36 8.26 -31.51
C HIS A 406 18.85 9.29 -32.52
N GLU A 407 19.01 9.01 -33.82
CA GLU A 407 18.60 9.94 -34.90
C GLU A 407 17.09 9.89 -35.16
N ASP A 408 16.47 8.74 -34.93
CA ASP A 408 15.02 8.55 -35.05
C ASP A 408 14.25 9.35 -34.00
N PRO A 409 13.37 10.29 -34.40
CA PRO A 409 12.62 11.14 -33.46
C PRO A 409 11.57 10.38 -32.64
N LEU A 410 11.20 9.15 -33.02
CA LEU A 410 10.29 8.31 -32.23
C LEU A 410 11.00 7.55 -31.11
N ILE A 411 12.33 7.65 -31.02
CA ILE A 411 13.13 7.03 -29.95
C ILE A 411 13.62 8.13 -29.00
N ILE A 412 13.00 8.21 -27.82
CA ILE A 412 13.11 9.37 -26.93
C ILE A 412 13.80 9.00 -25.62
N ASP A 413 14.88 9.71 -25.30
CA ASP A 413 15.57 9.61 -24.01
C ASP A 413 14.87 10.43 -22.91
N TYR A 414 13.74 9.90 -22.43
CA TYR A 414 12.97 10.51 -21.34
C TYR A 414 13.80 10.65 -20.06
N ALA A 415 14.57 9.62 -19.70
CA ALA A 415 15.35 9.56 -18.47
C ALA A 415 16.34 10.72 -18.33
N SER A 416 17.05 11.07 -19.41
CA SER A 416 18.07 12.13 -19.37
C SER A 416 17.52 13.55 -19.44
N HIS A 417 16.33 13.75 -20.02
CA HIS A 417 15.88 15.09 -20.44
C HIS A 417 14.52 15.52 -19.89
N HIS A 418 13.67 14.57 -19.48
CA HIS A 418 12.25 14.83 -19.24
C HIS A 418 11.72 14.21 -17.95
N HIS A 419 12.57 13.53 -17.19
CA HIS A 419 12.22 12.85 -15.94
C HIS A 419 11.42 13.75 -14.99
N SER A 420 10.29 13.24 -14.52
CA SER A 420 9.49 13.82 -13.44
C SER A 420 8.68 12.73 -12.75
N GLU A 421 8.43 12.91 -11.45
CA GLU A 421 7.70 11.93 -10.64
C GLU A 421 6.29 11.62 -11.19
N PHE A 422 5.61 12.62 -11.77
CA PHE A 422 4.31 12.44 -12.43
C PHE A 422 4.42 11.59 -13.70
N LEU A 423 5.35 11.93 -14.59
CA LEU A 423 5.49 11.25 -15.89
C LEU A 423 6.04 9.83 -15.74
N ASP A 424 6.84 9.54 -14.72
CA ASP A 424 7.27 8.16 -14.40
C ASP A 424 6.06 7.23 -14.25
N LEU A 425 5.01 7.71 -13.57
CA LEU A 425 3.79 6.96 -13.36
C LEU A 425 2.89 7.00 -14.59
N TYR A 426 2.63 8.21 -15.12
CA TYR A 426 1.69 8.40 -16.21
C TYR A 426 2.11 7.65 -17.47
N LEU A 427 3.39 7.72 -17.85
CA LEU A 427 3.89 7.04 -19.05
C LEU A 427 3.84 5.52 -18.87
N SER A 428 4.31 5.03 -17.72
CA SER A 428 4.29 3.61 -17.40
C SER A 428 2.88 3.02 -17.34
N SER A 429 1.87 3.81 -16.95
CA SER A 429 0.49 3.34 -16.85
C SER A 429 -0.33 3.48 -18.14
N HIS A 430 0.20 4.14 -19.18
CA HIS A 430 -0.51 4.40 -20.44
C HIS A 430 0.24 3.89 -21.68
N CYS A 431 1.39 3.24 -21.52
CA CYS A 431 2.07 2.57 -22.61
C CYS A 431 1.23 1.41 -23.19
N LEU A 432 1.59 0.96 -24.38
CA LEU A 432 1.08 -0.28 -24.98
C LEU A 432 1.51 -1.49 -24.15
N PHE A 433 2.82 -1.58 -23.90
CA PHE A 433 3.46 -2.52 -22.99
C PHE A 433 4.78 -1.93 -22.49
N TYR A 434 5.37 -2.57 -21.49
CA TYR A 434 6.60 -2.13 -20.85
C TYR A 434 7.70 -3.18 -21.01
N VAL A 435 8.93 -2.78 -21.33
CA VAL A 435 10.09 -3.67 -21.41
C VAL A 435 11.05 -3.31 -20.29
N SER A 436 11.35 -4.25 -19.41
CA SER A 436 12.19 -4.03 -18.22
C SER A 436 13.12 -5.22 -17.97
N CYS A 437 14.12 -5.00 -17.12
CA CYS A 437 15.02 -6.03 -16.59
C CYS A 437 14.90 -6.16 -15.07
N VAL A 438 13.66 -6.28 -14.58
CA VAL A 438 13.35 -6.66 -13.18
C VAL A 438 13.84 -5.59 -12.21
N THR A 439 13.18 -4.45 -12.25
CA THR A 439 13.54 -3.25 -11.49
C THR A 439 12.44 -2.90 -10.50
N GLY A 440 12.44 -1.66 -10.00
CA GLY A 440 11.35 -1.18 -9.14
C GLY A 440 10.19 -0.57 -9.94
N PRO A 441 10.46 0.31 -10.93
CA PRO A 441 9.41 0.99 -11.69
C PRO A 441 8.51 0.08 -12.53
N ASP A 442 8.98 -1.10 -12.93
CA ASP A 442 8.19 -2.07 -13.72
C ASP A 442 7.02 -2.72 -12.96
N VAL A 443 6.93 -2.48 -11.66
CA VAL A 443 5.71 -2.78 -10.89
C VAL A 443 4.56 -1.84 -11.28
N ILE A 444 4.84 -0.59 -11.66
CA ILE A 444 3.80 0.38 -12.07
C ILE A 444 2.94 -0.15 -13.22
N PRO A 445 3.50 -0.54 -14.38
CA PRO A 445 2.70 -1.07 -15.47
C PRO A 445 1.94 -2.35 -15.06
N LEU A 446 2.55 -3.26 -14.29
CA LEU A 446 1.88 -4.48 -13.79
C LEU A 446 0.62 -4.15 -12.98
N VAL A 447 0.76 -3.30 -11.96
CA VAL A 447 -0.36 -2.87 -11.10
C VAL A 447 -1.41 -2.08 -11.87
N MET A 448 -1.00 -1.35 -12.91
CA MET A 448 -1.88 -0.63 -13.82
C MET A 448 -2.41 -1.49 -14.98
N ARG A 449 -2.16 -2.80 -14.92
CA ARG A 449 -2.67 -3.83 -15.85
C ARG A 449 -2.24 -3.58 -17.30
N LYS A 450 -0.96 -3.22 -17.45
CA LYS A 450 -0.26 -3.14 -18.73
C LYS A 450 0.63 -4.38 -18.91
N PRO A 451 0.72 -4.94 -20.14
CA PRO A 451 1.65 -6.02 -20.42
C PRO A 451 3.10 -5.63 -20.14
N VAL A 452 3.88 -6.57 -19.63
CA VAL A 452 5.30 -6.33 -19.30
C VAL A 452 6.17 -7.46 -19.84
N LEU A 453 7.18 -7.11 -20.64
CA LEU A 453 8.26 -8.00 -21.02
C LEU A 453 9.43 -7.82 -20.04
N PHE A 454 9.64 -8.83 -19.21
CA PHE A 454 10.84 -8.95 -18.37
C PHE A 454 11.96 -9.59 -19.18
N ALA A 455 12.77 -8.75 -19.80
CA ALA A 455 13.99 -9.14 -20.47
C ALA A 455 15.14 -9.33 -19.48
N ASN A 456 16.15 -10.14 -19.86
CA ASN A 456 17.35 -10.30 -19.06
C ASN A 456 17.06 -10.73 -17.60
N MET A 457 16.07 -11.60 -17.39
CA MET A 457 15.73 -12.12 -16.07
C MET A 457 16.92 -12.93 -15.52
N PRO A 458 17.53 -12.54 -14.38
CA PRO A 458 18.77 -13.16 -13.90
C PRO A 458 18.56 -14.50 -13.16
N THR A 459 17.32 -14.87 -12.83
CA THR A 459 17.03 -16.04 -11.99
C THR A 459 15.83 -16.81 -12.52
N VAL A 460 15.91 -18.14 -12.51
CA VAL A 460 14.83 -19.02 -12.99
C VAL A 460 13.73 -19.23 -11.94
N LEU A 461 14.11 -19.35 -10.66
CA LEU A 461 13.21 -19.75 -9.57
C LEU A 461 12.74 -18.57 -8.69
N SER A 462 13.07 -17.31 -9.02
CA SER A 462 12.57 -16.12 -8.30
C SER A 462 11.59 -15.28 -9.12
N ILE A 463 10.82 -15.93 -10.00
CA ILE A 463 9.92 -15.30 -10.97
C ILE A 463 8.53 -14.95 -10.41
N HIS A 464 8.16 -15.47 -9.23
CA HIS A 464 6.81 -15.33 -8.67
C HIS A 464 6.40 -13.89 -8.34
N HIS A 465 7.37 -12.98 -8.16
CA HIS A 465 7.06 -11.55 -8.03
C HIS A 465 6.49 -10.94 -9.32
N TYR A 466 6.63 -11.66 -10.43
CA TYR A 466 6.33 -11.25 -11.79
C TYR A 466 5.47 -12.29 -12.52
N ALA A 467 4.95 -13.29 -11.79
CA ALA A 467 4.01 -14.27 -12.30
C ALA A 467 2.62 -13.61 -12.37
N ASP A 468 2.43 -12.77 -13.38
CA ASP A 468 1.16 -12.16 -13.76
C ASP A 468 0.80 -12.62 -15.18
N PRO A 469 -0.48 -12.88 -15.50
CA PRO A 469 -0.90 -13.26 -16.85
C PRO A 469 -0.50 -12.28 -17.97
N LEU A 470 -0.22 -11.02 -17.64
CA LEU A 470 0.22 -9.98 -18.57
C LEU A 470 1.74 -9.89 -18.69
N ALA A 471 2.49 -10.71 -17.94
CA ALA A 471 3.94 -10.75 -17.97
C ALA A 471 4.46 -11.80 -18.96
N MET A 472 5.47 -11.40 -19.74
CA MET A 472 6.30 -12.31 -20.52
C MET A 472 7.74 -12.23 -20.05
N ILE A 473 8.42 -13.36 -19.90
CA ILE A 473 9.75 -13.45 -19.31
C ILE A 473 10.71 -14.09 -20.30
N ILE A 474 11.90 -13.50 -20.44
CA ILE A 474 13.05 -14.12 -21.09
C ILE A 474 14.27 -13.99 -20.17
N PHE A 475 15.11 -15.02 -20.12
CA PHE A 475 16.16 -15.15 -19.12
C PHE A 475 17.52 -14.75 -19.67
N LYS A 476 18.38 -14.21 -18.81
CA LYS A 476 19.82 -14.26 -19.06
C LYS A 476 20.23 -15.73 -19.16
N LYS A 477 21.16 -16.03 -20.05
CA LYS A 477 21.71 -17.38 -20.19
C LYS A 477 22.90 -17.52 -19.24
N ILE A 478 23.18 -18.73 -18.79
CA ILE A 478 24.34 -18.99 -17.91
C ILE A 478 25.35 -19.83 -18.67
N LYS A 479 26.60 -19.36 -18.73
CA LYS A 479 27.71 -20.03 -19.41
C LYS A 479 28.69 -20.55 -18.37
N CYS A 480 29.07 -21.82 -18.45
CA CYS A 480 30.14 -22.36 -17.62
C CYS A 480 31.51 -21.92 -18.18
N ARG A 481 32.33 -21.28 -17.34
CA ARG A 481 33.66 -20.79 -17.74
C ARG A 481 34.58 -21.91 -18.20
N LYS A 482 34.58 -23.03 -17.47
CA LYS A 482 35.47 -24.17 -17.74
C LYS A 482 35.16 -24.88 -19.06
N SER A 483 33.88 -25.14 -19.33
CA SER A 483 33.48 -25.88 -20.54
C SER A 483 33.15 -24.97 -21.72
N GLY A 484 32.92 -23.69 -21.48
CA GLY A 484 32.41 -22.73 -22.46
C GLY A 484 30.96 -23.00 -22.89
N LYS A 485 30.26 -23.98 -22.30
CA LYS A 485 28.89 -24.35 -22.67
C LYS A 485 27.86 -23.49 -21.95
N LEU A 486 26.77 -23.18 -22.64
CA LEU A 486 25.56 -22.65 -22.03
C LEU A 486 24.84 -23.78 -21.27
N LEU A 487 24.25 -23.44 -20.14
CA LEU A 487 23.55 -24.37 -19.26
C LEU A 487 22.04 -24.33 -19.53
N SER A 488 21.41 -25.50 -19.52
CA SER A 488 19.96 -25.66 -19.48
C SER A 488 19.38 -25.19 -18.14
N PHE A 489 18.06 -24.93 -18.07
CA PHE A 489 17.41 -24.57 -16.82
C PHE A 489 17.55 -25.65 -15.75
N ARG A 490 17.54 -26.93 -16.14
CA ARG A 490 17.76 -28.06 -15.23
C ARG A 490 19.16 -28.01 -14.63
N GLU A 491 20.19 -27.89 -15.47
CA GLU A 491 21.59 -27.79 -14.99
C GLU A 491 21.80 -26.55 -14.11
N ILE A 492 21.15 -25.43 -14.41
CA ILE A 492 21.17 -24.23 -13.56
C ILE A 492 20.59 -24.53 -12.18
N CYS A 493 19.44 -25.21 -12.11
CA CYS A 493 18.80 -25.54 -10.84
C CYS A 493 19.60 -26.59 -10.05
N GLU A 494 20.13 -27.62 -10.71
CA GLU A 494 20.97 -28.66 -10.09
C GLU A 494 22.28 -28.11 -9.48
N ARG A 495 22.80 -27.02 -10.05
CA ARG A 495 23.96 -26.29 -9.50
C ARG A 495 23.61 -25.30 -8.40
N GLY A 496 22.34 -25.23 -7.98
CA GLY A 496 21.87 -24.27 -6.98
C GLY A 496 21.83 -22.82 -7.49
N LEU A 497 21.90 -22.60 -8.80
CA LEU A 497 21.86 -21.29 -9.46
C LEU A 497 20.44 -20.88 -9.88
N GLY A 498 19.42 -21.65 -9.49
CA GLY A 498 18.01 -21.31 -9.77
C GLY A 498 17.58 -19.97 -9.15
N VAL A 499 18.19 -19.58 -8.01
CA VAL A 499 18.06 -18.25 -7.41
C VAL A 499 19.45 -17.66 -7.22
N VAL A 500 19.80 -16.65 -8.02
CA VAL A 500 21.04 -15.89 -7.87
C VAL A 500 20.74 -14.54 -7.23
N ASN A 501 21.30 -14.33 -6.04
CA ASN A 501 21.16 -13.07 -5.30
C ASN A 501 22.40 -12.19 -5.41
N THR A 502 23.56 -12.80 -5.65
CA THR A 502 24.87 -12.13 -5.55
C THR A 502 25.81 -12.51 -6.68
N ALA A 503 26.72 -11.61 -7.04
CA ALA A 503 27.75 -11.89 -8.05
C ALA A 503 28.72 -13.00 -7.57
N GLU A 504 28.96 -13.08 -6.26
CA GLU A 504 29.83 -14.06 -5.63
C GLU A 504 29.33 -15.50 -5.81
N GLU A 505 28.03 -15.71 -5.95
CA GLU A 505 27.44 -17.03 -6.27
C GLU A 505 27.84 -17.50 -7.68
N LEU A 506 27.94 -16.57 -8.64
CA LEU A 506 28.37 -16.87 -10.01
C LEU A 506 29.86 -17.22 -10.05
N ASP A 507 30.68 -16.48 -9.31
CA ASP A 507 32.12 -16.74 -9.21
C ASP A 507 32.44 -18.10 -8.57
N LYS A 508 31.75 -18.43 -7.49
CA LYS A 508 31.92 -19.74 -6.81
C LYS A 508 31.53 -20.92 -7.70
N ASN A 509 30.57 -20.73 -8.60
CA ASN A 509 30.12 -21.75 -9.54
C ASN A 509 30.89 -21.72 -10.87
N GLU A 510 31.86 -20.83 -11.03
CA GLU A 510 32.64 -20.63 -12.26
C GLU A 510 31.74 -20.45 -13.49
N VAL A 511 30.73 -19.59 -13.36
CA VAL A 511 29.79 -19.27 -14.44
C VAL A 511 29.72 -17.77 -14.74
N ASP A 512 29.30 -17.44 -15.95
CA ASP A 512 29.02 -16.09 -16.41
C ASP A 512 27.55 -15.97 -16.80
N MET A 513 26.90 -14.86 -16.42
CA MET A 513 25.60 -14.50 -16.96
C MET A 513 25.77 -13.77 -18.30
N ILE A 514 25.03 -14.22 -19.31
CA ILE A 514 25.05 -13.70 -20.66
C ILE A 514 23.70 -13.04 -20.93
N ASP A 515 23.74 -11.76 -21.30
CA ASP A 515 22.57 -10.99 -21.68
C ASP A 515 21.89 -11.57 -22.91
N ASN A 516 20.60 -11.26 -23.05
CA ASN A 516 19.87 -11.54 -24.26
C ASN A 516 20.50 -10.79 -25.44
N SER A 517 20.62 -11.46 -26.57
CA SER A 517 21.13 -10.83 -27.80
C SER A 517 20.14 -9.79 -28.33
N MET A 518 20.61 -8.87 -29.16
CA MET A 518 19.72 -7.90 -29.82
C MET A 518 18.59 -8.59 -30.62
N GLU A 519 18.87 -9.75 -31.21
CA GLU A 519 17.89 -10.55 -31.94
C GLU A 519 16.85 -11.19 -31.01
N GLU A 520 17.26 -11.74 -29.86
CA GLU A 520 16.34 -12.27 -28.85
C GLU A 520 15.43 -11.16 -28.29
N LEU A 521 15.99 -9.98 -28.05
CA LEU A 521 15.23 -8.82 -27.58
C LEU A 521 14.24 -8.33 -28.64
N LEU A 522 14.67 -8.21 -29.90
CA LEU A 522 13.82 -7.81 -31.02
C LEU A 522 12.65 -8.79 -31.20
N THR A 523 12.93 -10.08 -31.31
CA THR A 523 11.90 -11.11 -31.54
C THR A 523 10.93 -11.21 -30.37
N SER A 524 11.40 -11.05 -29.13
CA SER A 524 10.54 -11.02 -27.95
C SER A 524 9.68 -9.75 -27.88
N VAL A 525 10.19 -8.59 -28.30
CA VAL A 525 9.38 -7.36 -28.41
C VAL A 525 8.30 -7.51 -29.48
N GLN A 526 8.61 -8.15 -30.61
CA GLN A 526 7.62 -8.45 -31.65
C GLN A 526 6.52 -9.40 -31.15
N GLU A 527 6.90 -10.45 -30.42
CA GLU A 527 5.94 -11.37 -29.79
C GLU A 527 5.05 -10.63 -28.76
N MET A 528 5.63 -9.82 -27.88
CA MET A 528 4.86 -9.02 -26.92
C MET A 528 3.90 -8.04 -27.62
N TYR A 529 4.34 -7.41 -28.70
CA TYR A 529 3.51 -6.52 -29.51
C TYR A 529 2.31 -7.26 -30.10
N GLU A 530 2.52 -8.41 -30.74
CA GLU A 530 1.46 -9.24 -31.33
C GLU A 530 0.49 -9.76 -30.24
N ARG A 531 0.99 -10.16 -29.07
CA ARG A 531 0.16 -10.53 -27.91
C ARG A 531 -0.67 -9.36 -27.41
N THR A 532 -0.06 -8.18 -27.29
CA THR A 532 -0.74 -6.95 -26.82
C THR A 532 -1.86 -6.53 -27.76
N LEU A 533 -1.71 -6.73 -29.07
CA LEU A 533 -2.74 -6.46 -30.06
C LEU A 533 -3.78 -7.59 -30.22
N GLY A 534 -3.59 -8.73 -29.53
CA GLY A 534 -4.47 -9.90 -29.67
C GLY A 534 -4.33 -10.62 -31.02
N THR A 535 -3.23 -10.40 -31.75
CA THR A 535 -2.96 -11.03 -33.04
C THR A 535 -2.07 -12.27 -32.92
N TRP A 536 -1.49 -12.52 -31.74
CA TRP A 536 -0.71 -13.73 -31.47
C TRP A 536 -1.59 -14.99 -31.43
N VAL A 537 -1.20 -16.02 -32.17
CA VAL A 537 -1.89 -17.31 -32.19
C VAL A 537 -1.01 -18.34 -31.51
N VAL A 538 -1.49 -18.87 -30.38
CA VAL A 538 -0.77 -19.88 -29.59
C VAL A 538 -0.75 -21.21 -30.36
N SER A 539 0.45 -21.70 -30.67
CA SER A 539 0.65 -22.98 -31.35
C SER A 539 0.68 -24.17 -30.37
N GLU A 540 0.54 -25.39 -30.87
CA GLU A 540 0.71 -26.60 -30.03
C GLU A 540 2.16 -26.76 -29.55
N GLU A 541 3.14 -26.32 -30.34
CA GLU A 541 4.55 -26.28 -29.95
C GLU A 541 4.76 -25.35 -28.75
N GLU A 542 4.17 -24.15 -28.79
CA GLU A 542 4.23 -23.20 -27.68
C GLU A 542 3.65 -23.83 -26.40
N LYS A 543 2.45 -24.41 -26.49
CA LYS A 543 1.82 -25.09 -25.33
C LYS A 543 2.74 -26.17 -24.75
N ALA A 544 3.38 -26.97 -25.61
CA ALA A 544 4.29 -28.02 -25.17
C ALA A 544 5.53 -27.44 -24.45
N LEU A 545 6.11 -26.36 -24.96
CA LEU A 545 7.27 -25.70 -24.34
C LEU A 545 6.92 -25.01 -23.01
N GLN A 546 5.78 -24.30 -22.96
CA GLN A 546 5.29 -23.70 -21.70
C GLN A 546 5.06 -24.78 -20.64
N HIS A 547 4.47 -25.92 -21.02
CA HIS A 547 4.24 -27.04 -20.10
C HIS A 547 5.56 -27.63 -19.58
N LYS A 548 6.56 -27.85 -20.45
CA LYS A 548 7.89 -28.31 -20.01
C LYS A 548 8.52 -27.37 -18.98
N PHE A 549 8.44 -26.06 -19.22
CA PHE A 549 8.96 -25.08 -18.28
C PHE A 549 8.19 -25.08 -16.95
N ALA A 550 6.85 -25.17 -17.00
CA ALA A 550 6.02 -25.23 -15.80
C ALA A 550 6.33 -26.47 -14.94
N GLU A 551 6.52 -27.64 -15.55
CA GLU A 551 6.92 -28.86 -14.82
C GLU A 551 8.32 -28.72 -14.20
N LEU A 552 9.26 -28.07 -14.89
CA LEU A 552 10.58 -27.76 -14.32
C LEU A 552 10.47 -26.84 -13.09
N LEU A 553 9.64 -25.80 -13.14
CA LEU A 553 9.41 -24.94 -11.97
C LEU A 553 8.79 -25.71 -10.81
N LYS A 554 7.84 -26.61 -11.09
CA LYS A 554 7.18 -27.43 -10.08
C LYS A 554 8.16 -28.40 -9.41
N GLU A 555 9.11 -28.96 -10.16
CA GLU A 555 10.15 -29.84 -9.65
C GLU A 555 11.08 -29.12 -8.66
N TYR A 556 11.56 -27.92 -9.02
CA TYR A 556 12.58 -27.20 -8.24
C TYR A 556 12.02 -26.14 -7.29
N SER A 557 10.71 -25.84 -7.35
CA SER A 557 10.06 -24.83 -6.53
C SER A 557 8.61 -25.21 -6.15
N PRO A 558 8.38 -26.37 -5.50
CA PRO A 558 7.05 -26.94 -5.29
C PRO A 558 6.13 -26.11 -4.37
N ASP A 559 6.71 -25.31 -3.47
CA ASP A 559 5.96 -24.51 -2.49
C ASP A 559 5.41 -23.19 -3.05
N ARG A 560 5.64 -22.91 -4.34
CA ARG A 560 5.32 -21.63 -4.95
C ARG A 560 4.21 -21.81 -5.97
N ALA A 561 3.19 -20.95 -5.87
CA ALA A 561 1.94 -21.01 -6.62
C ALA A 561 2.12 -21.10 -8.15
N GLU A 562 1.04 -21.47 -8.83
CA GLU A 562 0.93 -21.59 -10.29
C GLU A 562 1.63 -20.42 -11.02
N PHE A 563 2.51 -20.76 -11.96
CA PHE A 563 3.19 -19.80 -12.81
C PHE A 563 2.22 -19.32 -13.90
N SER A 564 1.70 -18.10 -13.75
CA SER A 564 0.70 -17.52 -14.65
C SER A 564 1.30 -16.66 -15.78
N ALA A 565 2.57 -16.27 -15.67
CA ALA A 565 3.29 -15.57 -16.73
C ALA A 565 3.67 -16.52 -17.89
N THR A 566 4.06 -15.94 -19.02
CA THR A 566 4.51 -16.69 -20.20
C THR A 566 6.04 -16.59 -20.34
N ILE A 567 6.74 -17.68 -20.62
CA ILE A 567 8.14 -17.60 -21.09
C ILE A 567 8.12 -17.31 -22.60
N GLY A 568 8.91 -16.36 -23.10
CA GLY A 568 8.86 -15.95 -24.51
C GLY A 568 9.02 -17.14 -25.46
N PHE A 569 8.05 -17.35 -26.36
CA PHE A 569 8.04 -18.51 -27.26
C PHE A 569 9.18 -18.43 -28.28
N ARG A 570 9.35 -17.29 -28.96
CA ARG A 570 10.43 -17.09 -29.94
C ARG A 570 11.81 -17.21 -29.27
N TYR A 571 11.92 -16.73 -28.03
CA TYR A 571 13.13 -16.90 -27.23
C TYR A 571 13.46 -18.39 -26.98
N LEU A 572 12.46 -19.20 -26.65
CA LEU A 572 12.65 -20.64 -26.47
C LEU A 572 12.99 -21.36 -27.79
N GLN A 573 12.42 -20.95 -28.91
CA GLN A 573 12.78 -21.50 -30.23
C GLN A 573 14.24 -21.21 -30.60
N MET A 574 14.73 -20.01 -30.27
CA MET A 574 16.13 -19.63 -30.49
C MET A 574 17.09 -20.31 -29.50
N ASN A 575 16.59 -20.84 -28.38
CA ASN A 575 17.37 -21.41 -27.30
C ASN A 575 16.78 -22.74 -26.82
N ASP A 576 16.56 -23.66 -27.75
CA ASP A 576 15.93 -24.96 -27.50
C ASP A 576 16.66 -25.80 -26.43
N PHE A 577 17.98 -25.61 -26.29
CA PHE A 577 18.82 -26.23 -25.28
C PHE A 577 18.44 -25.88 -23.82
N LEU A 578 17.61 -24.85 -23.59
CA LEU A 578 17.24 -24.42 -22.25
C LEU A 578 16.28 -25.38 -21.53
N LEU A 579 15.45 -26.14 -22.27
CA LEU A 579 14.35 -26.96 -21.73
C LEU A 579 14.58 -28.47 -21.79
#